data_AF-A0A834KDL4-F1
#
_entry.id   AF-A0A834KDL4-F1
#
_cell.length_a   1.000
_cell.length_b   1.000
_cell.length_c   1.000
_cell.angle_alpha   90.00
_cell.angle_beta   90.00
_cell.angle_gamma   90.00
#
_symmetry.space_group_name_H-M   'P 1'
#
loop_
_entity.id
_entity.type
_entity.pdbx_description
1 polymer ?
#
loop_
_entity_poly.entity_id
_entity_poly.type
_entity_poly.pdbx_seq_one_letter_code
_entity_poly.pdbx_strand_id
1 'polypeptide(L)'
;MPPKEKKKVRWTKALRKEEKLKQALERQLMLKKERLLREIKMGVLNTQKYRQSWRELMMRAKMPIIKEDIETTWHTFDRVIDNKDHSIQVLINSLDEANEQYERSKNGHNEMIHRLFNIYKMKTKAISTTYQSKINEILNEVNIDIIGFRQKGNEDLSQLQSIISIMQDNLDNSLNNTKSKTMSKIDSFVEDKINVRRLALVVKENEMNEISADLQKTIATYHKNTKNRRKLYDVVKEKDEKNQQIITKQYVRIAVLSETISKFREKMATHKANVNKQFKEIMDEQNFFYTSYWIMKNRFISEQKQDRVQLTITATEYKLTKNYLERLVKKTENLLRLLLICNKYETINENIYSYTHYKELSPRKIFSTFELKGSAEIIHNFQDLTNFWRRIGIVQVAIEELKLEKENLRKEINELQKIIQYYLSREAKAN
;
A
#
# COMPACT_ATOMS: atom_id res chain seq x y z
N MET A 1 -64.58 76.17 -80.46
CA MET A 1 -63.27 76.05 -79.75
C MET A 1 -63.56 76.17 -78.25
N PRO A 2 -62.89 75.47 -77.31
CA PRO A 2 -61.64 74.70 -77.42
C PRO A 2 -61.74 73.21 -76.99
N PRO A 3 -60.66 72.42 -77.19
CA PRO A 3 -60.63 70.96 -77.21
C PRO A 3 -60.06 70.37 -75.90
N LYS A 4 -60.91 70.05 -74.92
CA LYS A 4 -60.45 69.51 -73.62
C LYS A 4 -61.15 68.23 -73.14
N GLU A 5 -62.31 67.85 -73.69
CA GLU A 5 -63.11 66.74 -73.14
C GLU A 5 -62.75 65.33 -73.66
N LYS A 6 -62.47 65.16 -74.96
CA LYS A 6 -62.13 63.82 -75.51
C LYS A 6 -60.77 63.27 -75.02
N LYS A 7 -59.81 64.15 -74.70
CA LYS A 7 -58.59 63.75 -73.98
C LYS A 7 -58.94 63.36 -72.54
N LYS A 8 -59.66 64.20 -71.79
CA LYS A 8 -60.06 63.89 -70.39
C LYS A 8 -60.76 62.53 -70.24
N VAL A 9 -61.68 62.15 -71.13
CA VAL A 9 -62.41 60.87 -71.04
C VAL A 9 -61.53 59.64 -71.33
N ARG A 10 -60.56 59.76 -72.23
CA ARG A 10 -59.60 58.68 -72.53
C ARG A 10 -58.54 58.55 -71.42
N TRP A 11 -58.08 59.68 -70.87
CA TRP A 11 -57.20 59.73 -69.69
C TRP A 11 -57.90 59.19 -68.43
N THR A 12 -59.17 59.48 -68.19
CA THR A 12 -59.93 58.93 -67.03
C THR A 12 -60.29 57.45 -67.18
N LYS A 13 -60.53 56.93 -68.39
CA LYS A 13 -60.68 55.48 -68.63
C LYS A 13 -59.35 54.72 -68.50
N ALA A 14 -58.23 55.31 -68.92
CA ALA A 14 -56.90 54.74 -68.72
C ALA A 14 -56.52 54.74 -67.23
N LEU A 15 -56.72 55.85 -66.52
CA LEU A 15 -56.53 55.95 -65.05
C LEU A 15 -57.36 54.91 -64.31
N ARG A 16 -58.65 54.74 -64.64
CA ARG A 16 -59.50 53.72 -64.00
C ARG A 16 -59.08 52.28 -64.30
N LYS A 17 -58.53 52.00 -65.48
CA LYS A 17 -57.97 50.66 -65.79
C LYS A 17 -56.67 50.42 -65.05
N GLU A 18 -55.82 51.44 -64.95
CA GLU A 18 -54.56 51.41 -64.22
C GLU A 18 -54.77 51.30 -62.70
N GLU A 19 -55.76 51.99 -62.14
CA GLU A 19 -56.21 51.84 -60.76
C GLU A 19 -56.79 50.45 -60.50
N LYS A 20 -57.60 49.90 -61.41
CA LYS A 20 -58.10 48.52 -61.27
C LYS A 20 -56.98 47.49 -61.36
N LEU A 21 -55.99 47.71 -62.22
CA LEU A 21 -54.79 46.88 -62.32
C LEU A 21 -53.94 46.98 -61.04
N LYS A 22 -53.72 48.19 -60.51
CA LYS A 22 -53.05 48.41 -59.22
C LYS A 22 -53.79 47.73 -58.07
N GLN A 23 -55.11 47.91 -57.96
CA GLN A 23 -55.93 47.25 -56.94
C GLN A 23 -55.91 45.72 -57.08
N ALA A 24 -55.92 45.18 -58.31
CA ALA A 24 -55.81 43.74 -58.53
C ALA A 24 -54.42 43.22 -58.15
N LEU A 25 -53.36 43.98 -58.44
CA LEU A 25 -51.98 43.64 -58.11
C LEU A 25 -51.74 43.73 -56.59
N GLU A 26 -52.32 44.73 -55.91
CA GLU A 26 -52.32 44.85 -54.45
C GLU A 26 -53.09 43.71 -53.78
N ARG A 27 -54.26 43.33 -54.29
CA ARG A 27 -54.99 42.15 -53.78
C ARG A 27 -54.19 40.86 -53.95
N GLN A 28 -53.55 40.68 -55.12
CA GLN A 28 -52.65 39.55 -55.36
C GLN A 28 -51.45 39.54 -54.40
N LEU A 29 -50.85 40.70 -54.13
CA LEU A 29 -49.77 40.85 -53.15
C LEU A 29 -50.24 40.53 -51.72
N MET A 30 -51.42 41.01 -51.31
CA MET A 30 -51.98 40.72 -49.99
C MET A 30 -52.27 39.23 -49.81
N LEU A 31 -52.87 38.58 -50.80
CA LEU A 31 -53.11 37.12 -50.77
C LEU A 31 -51.79 36.33 -50.71
N LYS A 32 -50.75 36.75 -51.45
CA LYS A 32 -49.41 36.16 -51.35
C LYS A 32 -48.80 36.36 -49.96
N LYS A 33 -48.94 37.55 -49.37
CA LYS A 33 -48.45 37.88 -48.03
C LYS A 33 -49.16 37.04 -46.95
N GLU A 34 -50.46 36.86 -47.04
CA GLU A 34 -51.24 36.00 -46.14
C GLU A 34 -50.88 34.52 -46.28
N ARG A 35 -50.57 34.06 -47.50
CA ARG A 35 -50.07 32.69 -47.73
C ARG A 35 -48.70 32.50 -47.09
N LEU A 36 -47.78 33.45 -47.30
CA LEU A 36 -46.46 33.46 -46.66
C LEU A 36 -46.55 33.50 -45.14
N LEU A 37 -47.41 34.33 -44.55
CA LEU A 37 -47.58 34.40 -43.10
C LEU A 37 -48.14 33.10 -42.52
N ARG A 38 -49.04 32.41 -43.25
CA ARG A 38 -49.54 31.09 -42.87
C ARG A 38 -48.43 30.04 -42.94
N GLU A 39 -47.63 30.03 -44.00
CA GLU A 39 -46.48 29.15 -44.14
C GLU A 39 -45.44 29.39 -43.05
N ILE A 40 -45.13 30.64 -42.70
CA ILE A 40 -44.22 30.98 -41.60
C ILE A 40 -44.79 30.50 -40.26
N LYS A 41 -46.06 30.78 -39.96
CA LYS A 41 -46.70 30.32 -38.71
C LYS A 41 -46.71 28.80 -38.61
N MET A 42 -47.05 28.10 -39.69
CA MET A 42 -47.00 26.63 -39.77
C MET A 42 -45.56 26.12 -39.66
N GLY A 43 -44.58 26.82 -40.22
CA GLY A 43 -43.17 26.51 -40.10
C GLY A 43 -42.68 26.59 -38.66
N VAL A 44 -43.05 27.63 -37.91
CA VAL A 44 -42.71 27.78 -36.49
C VAL A 44 -43.34 26.66 -35.65
N LEU A 45 -44.63 26.39 -35.86
CA LEU A 45 -45.36 25.33 -35.17
C LEU A 45 -44.78 23.95 -35.45
N ASN A 46 -44.48 23.64 -36.72
CA ASN A 46 -43.85 22.38 -37.10
C ASN A 46 -42.45 22.27 -36.52
N THR A 47 -41.66 23.34 -36.53
CA THR A 47 -40.32 23.35 -35.91
C THR A 47 -40.40 23.06 -34.41
N GLN A 48 -41.38 23.63 -33.70
CA GLN A 48 -41.60 23.34 -32.28
C GLN A 48 -42.02 21.90 -32.03
N LYS A 49 -42.94 21.36 -32.84
CA LYS A 49 -43.35 19.95 -32.78
C LYS A 49 -42.18 19.00 -33.04
N TYR A 50 -41.38 19.26 -34.07
CA TYR A 50 -40.19 18.47 -34.35
C TYR A 50 -39.18 18.56 -33.20
N ARG A 51 -38.94 19.75 -32.62
CA ARG A 51 -38.06 19.90 -31.45
C ARG A 51 -38.56 19.12 -30.24
N GLN A 52 -39.87 19.12 -29.97
CA GLN A 52 -40.47 18.33 -28.88
C GLN A 52 -40.32 16.83 -29.14
N SER A 53 -40.68 16.37 -30.34
CA SER A 53 -40.53 14.97 -30.74
C SER A 53 -39.07 14.50 -30.68
N TRP A 54 -38.12 15.32 -31.13
CA TRP A 54 -36.69 15.04 -31.01
C TRP A 54 -36.22 14.96 -29.55
N ARG A 55 -36.68 15.85 -28.68
CA ARG A 55 -36.36 15.78 -27.25
C ARG A 55 -36.93 14.52 -26.61
N GLU A 56 -38.17 14.16 -26.93
CA GLU A 56 -38.78 12.93 -26.42
C GLU A 56 -38.04 11.67 -26.91
N LEU A 57 -37.66 11.63 -28.19
CA LEU A 57 -36.87 10.54 -28.75
C LEU A 57 -35.50 10.45 -28.07
N MET A 58 -34.82 11.58 -27.88
CA MET A 58 -33.52 11.64 -27.19
C MET A 58 -33.64 11.25 -25.72
N MET A 59 -34.69 11.70 -25.02
CA MET A 59 -34.95 11.28 -23.64
C MET A 59 -35.20 9.78 -23.56
N ARG A 60 -36.03 9.21 -24.45
CA ARG A 60 -36.26 7.76 -24.49
C ARG A 60 -34.97 6.97 -24.75
N ALA A 61 -34.07 7.48 -25.59
CA ALA A 61 -32.81 6.81 -25.90
C ALA A 61 -31.73 6.99 -24.81
N LYS A 62 -31.62 8.19 -24.21
CA LYS A 62 -30.52 8.55 -23.30
C LYS A 62 -30.84 8.38 -21.83
N MET A 63 -32.09 8.56 -21.41
CA MET A 63 -32.48 8.40 -20.01
C MET A 63 -32.19 7.00 -19.43
N PRO A 64 -32.44 5.87 -20.13
CA PRO A 64 -32.07 4.56 -19.60
C PRO A 64 -30.56 4.40 -19.42
N ILE A 65 -29.76 4.92 -20.35
CA ILE A 65 -28.29 4.91 -20.26
C ILE A 65 -27.82 5.73 -19.05
N ILE A 66 -28.36 6.94 -18.86
CA ILE A 66 -28.02 7.79 -17.70
C ILE A 66 -28.42 7.10 -16.40
N LYS A 67 -29.56 6.40 -16.37
CA LYS A 67 -30.01 5.65 -15.19
C LYS A 67 -29.05 4.51 -14.87
N GLU A 68 -28.65 3.73 -15.88
CA GLU A 68 -27.71 2.63 -15.74
C GLU A 68 -26.31 3.11 -15.32
N ASP A 69 -25.85 4.25 -15.87
CA ASP A 69 -24.61 4.90 -15.47
C ASP A 69 -24.68 5.34 -13.99
N ILE A 70 -25.79 5.98 -13.57
CA ILE A 70 -26.00 6.38 -12.18
C ILE A 70 -26.00 5.15 -11.26
N GLU A 71 -26.69 4.08 -11.63
CA GLU A 71 -26.76 2.84 -10.85
C GLU A 71 -25.37 2.17 -10.74
N THR A 72 -24.62 2.14 -11.83
CA THR A 72 -23.24 1.63 -11.84
C THR A 72 -22.32 2.49 -10.97
N THR A 73 -22.45 3.83 -11.05
CA THR A 73 -21.68 4.73 -10.18
C THR A 73 -22.08 4.58 -8.71
N TRP A 74 -23.37 4.38 -8.42
CA TRP A 74 -23.88 4.12 -7.08
C TRP A 74 -23.26 2.85 -6.49
N HIS A 75 -23.34 1.72 -7.21
CA HIS A 75 -22.76 0.47 -6.75
C HIS A 75 -21.24 0.52 -6.57
N THR A 76 -20.54 1.29 -7.43
CA THR A 76 -19.10 1.49 -7.25
C THR A 76 -18.79 2.36 -6.03
N PHE A 77 -19.59 3.39 -5.74
CA PHE A 77 -19.46 4.16 -4.51
C PHE A 77 -19.74 3.32 -3.26
N ASP A 78 -20.84 2.56 -3.22
CA ASP A 78 -21.17 1.66 -2.09
C ASP A 78 -20.01 0.69 -1.82
N ARG A 79 -19.49 0.04 -2.86
CA ARG A 79 -18.35 -0.88 -2.72
C ARG A 79 -17.10 -0.17 -2.17
N VAL A 80 -16.85 1.07 -2.56
CA VAL A 80 -15.72 1.85 -2.04
C VAL A 80 -15.95 2.22 -0.57
N ILE A 81 -17.18 2.55 -0.19
CA ILE A 81 -17.56 2.81 1.21
C ILE A 81 -17.36 1.54 2.03
N ASP A 82 -17.90 0.40 1.61
CA ASP A 82 -17.74 -0.89 2.30
C ASP A 82 -16.26 -1.27 2.49
N ASN A 83 -15.44 -1.09 1.44
CA ASN A 83 -14.00 -1.36 1.53
C ASN A 83 -13.31 -0.42 2.51
N LYS A 84 -13.72 0.85 2.57
CA LYS A 84 -13.18 1.84 3.51
C LYS A 84 -13.61 1.52 4.94
N ASP A 85 -14.87 1.18 5.17
CA ASP A 85 -15.40 0.80 6.47
C ASP A 85 -14.74 -0.48 6.98
N HIS A 86 -14.53 -1.47 6.11
CA HIS A 86 -13.75 -2.66 6.45
C HIS A 86 -12.30 -2.30 6.83
N SER A 87 -11.66 -1.42 6.06
CA SER A 87 -10.30 -0.95 6.37
C SER A 87 -10.25 -0.20 7.70
N ILE A 88 -11.25 0.63 8.00
CA ILE A 88 -11.39 1.34 9.28
C ILE A 88 -11.56 0.32 10.42
N GLN A 89 -12.41 -0.70 10.26
CA GLN A 89 -12.62 -1.71 11.28
C GLN A 89 -11.37 -2.53 11.56
N VAL A 90 -10.62 -2.90 10.53
CA VAL A 90 -9.32 -3.59 10.69
C VAL A 90 -8.33 -2.70 11.44
N LEU A 91 -8.26 -1.41 11.10
CA LEU A 91 -7.39 -0.45 11.79
C LEU A 91 -7.78 -0.26 13.26
N ILE A 92 -9.08 -0.18 13.57
CA ILE A 92 -9.58 -0.10 14.94
C ILE A 92 -9.18 -1.36 15.72
N ASN A 93 -9.41 -2.55 15.17
CA ASN A 93 -9.05 -3.79 15.83
C ASN A 93 -7.53 -3.89 16.06
N SER A 94 -6.71 -3.48 15.09
CA SER A 94 -5.24 -3.43 15.26
C SER A 94 -4.81 -2.42 16.32
N LEU A 95 -5.50 -1.29 16.43
CA LEU A 95 -5.25 -0.29 17.47
C LEU A 95 -5.59 -0.86 18.86
N ASP A 96 -6.72 -1.55 18.98
CA ASP A 96 -7.13 -2.19 20.23
C ASP A 96 -6.14 -3.28 20.65
N GLU A 97 -5.71 -4.15 19.71
CA GLU A 97 -4.67 -5.16 19.98
C GLU A 97 -3.34 -4.52 20.42
N ALA A 98 -2.91 -3.44 19.76
CA ALA A 98 -1.70 -2.72 20.14
C ALA A 98 -1.82 -2.11 21.55
N ASN A 99 -2.99 -1.56 21.88
CA ASN A 99 -3.26 -0.98 23.19
C ASN A 99 -3.28 -2.06 24.29
N GLU A 100 -3.89 -3.22 24.03
CA GLU A 100 -3.85 -4.34 24.97
C GLU A 100 -2.42 -4.87 25.16
N GLN A 101 -1.62 -4.96 24.09
CA GLN A 101 -0.20 -5.34 24.20
C GLN A 101 0.59 -4.33 25.04
N TYR A 102 0.34 -3.03 24.83
CA TYR A 102 0.96 -1.96 25.63
C TYR A 102 0.59 -2.08 27.11
N GLU A 103 -0.69 -2.22 27.44
CA GLU A 103 -1.13 -2.35 28.84
C GLU A 103 -0.62 -3.65 29.49
N ARG A 104 -0.57 -4.77 28.75
CA ARG A 104 0.09 -6.01 29.24
C ARG A 104 1.57 -5.79 29.54
N SER A 105 2.31 -5.14 28.64
CA SER A 105 3.74 -4.87 28.80
C SER A 105 4.00 -3.95 30.01
N LYS A 106 3.22 -2.87 30.12
CA LYS A 106 3.26 -1.92 31.24
C LYS A 106 2.95 -2.62 32.57
N ASN A 107 1.90 -3.44 32.62
CA ASN A 107 1.56 -4.19 33.82
C ASN A 107 2.65 -5.21 34.19
N GLY A 108 3.24 -5.90 33.20
CA GLY A 108 4.39 -6.78 33.43
C GLY A 108 5.62 -6.04 33.97
N HIS A 109 5.91 -4.85 33.46
CA HIS A 109 6.99 -4.00 33.97
C HIS A 109 6.73 -3.53 35.41
N ASN A 110 5.50 -3.09 35.71
CA ASN A 110 5.09 -2.71 37.05
C ASN A 110 5.21 -3.89 38.02
N GLU A 111 4.79 -5.09 37.62
CA GLU A 111 4.94 -6.29 38.45
C GLU A 111 6.42 -6.59 38.73
N MET A 112 7.29 -6.47 37.72
CA MET A 112 8.73 -6.65 37.89
C MET A 112 9.33 -5.61 38.86
N ILE A 113 8.94 -4.34 38.74
CA ILE A 113 9.33 -3.29 39.68
C ILE A 113 8.85 -3.63 41.09
N HIS A 114 7.61 -4.07 41.27
CA HIS A 114 7.07 -4.45 42.57
C HIS A 114 7.83 -5.64 43.18
N ARG A 115 8.17 -6.66 42.38
CA ARG A 115 9.00 -7.79 42.81
C ARG A 115 10.39 -7.33 43.26
N LEU A 116 11.04 -6.48 42.46
CA LEU A 116 12.35 -5.91 42.78
C LEU A 116 12.29 -5.08 44.08
N PHE A 117 11.29 -4.23 44.22
CA PHE A 117 11.06 -3.42 45.41
C PHE A 117 10.89 -4.30 46.65
N ASN A 118 10.14 -5.40 46.54
CA ASN A 118 9.93 -6.31 47.67
C ASN A 118 11.25 -7.01 48.07
N ILE A 119 12.07 -7.44 47.10
CA ILE A 119 13.40 -8.02 47.37
C ILE A 119 14.29 -7.00 48.10
N TYR A 120 14.35 -5.76 47.64
CA TYR A 120 15.15 -4.73 48.30
C TYR A 120 14.62 -4.38 49.69
N LYS A 121 13.31 -4.36 49.88
CA LYS A 121 12.69 -4.18 51.19
C LYS A 121 13.08 -5.31 52.15
N MET A 122 13.02 -6.57 51.72
CA MET A 122 13.45 -7.71 52.52
C MET A 122 14.95 -7.65 52.85
N LYS A 123 15.80 -7.35 51.86
CA LYS A 123 17.25 -7.22 52.06
C LYS A 123 17.58 -6.11 53.06
N THR A 124 16.93 -4.96 52.93
CA THR A 124 17.12 -3.82 53.85
C THR A 124 16.68 -4.18 55.26
N LYS A 125 15.53 -4.85 55.40
CA LYS A 125 15.05 -5.33 56.71
C LYS A 125 16.02 -6.32 57.33
N ALA A 126 16.52 -7.29 56.57
CA ALA A 126 17.48 -8.29 57.04
C ALA A 126 18.79 -7.62 57.52
N ILE A 127 19.32 -6.69 56.74
CA ILE A 127 20.52 -5.92 57.11
C ILE A 127 20.26 -5.09 58.38
N SER A 128 19.11 -4.41 58.48
CA SER A 128 18.75 -3.66 59.68
C SER A 128 18.67 -4.56 60.92
N THR A 129 18.06 -5.75 60.80
CA THR A 129 17.96 -6.69 61.92
C THR A 129 19.32 -7.25 62.34
N THR A 130 20.22 -7.53 61.39
CA THR A 130 21.56 -8.03 61.73
C THR A 130 22.42 -6.95 62.38
N TYR A 131 22.34 -5.70 61.91
CA TYR A 131 23.00 -4.58 62.58
C TYR A 131 22.49 -4.37 64.00
N GLN A 132 21.16 -4.40 64.20
CA GLN A 132 20.58 -4.24 65.53
C GLN A 132 21.00 -5.39 66.47
N SER A 133 21.05 -6.62 65.96
CA SER A 133 21.54 -7.77 66.71
C SER A 133 22.99 -7.60 67.15
N LYS A 134 23.87 -7.15 66.23
CA LYS A 134 25.30 -6.92 66.54
C LYS A 134 25.49 -5.80 67.57
N ILE A 135 24.70 -4.73 67.48
CA ILE A 135 24.75 -3.65 68.48
C ILE A 135 24.37 -4.20 69.86
N ASN A 136 23.28 -4.98 69.94
CA ASN A 136 22.85 -5.57 71.19
C ASN A 136 23.88 -6.58 71.75
N GLU A 137 24.53 -7.35 70.88
CA GLU A 137 25.61 -8.28 71.26
C GLU A 137 26.79 -7.54 71.88
N ILE A 138 27.32 -6.52 71.20
CA ILE A 138 28.42 -5.69 71.73
C ILE A 138 28.03 -4.99 73.03
N LEU A 139 26.80 -4.46 73.14
CA LEU A 139 26.33 -3.85 74.37
C LEU A 139 26.26 -4.86 75.53
N ASN A 140 25.85 -6.09 75.25
CA ASN A 140 25.83 -7.16 76.25
C ASN A 140 27.25 -7.57 76.66
N GLU A 141 28.18 -7.72 75.72
CA GLU A 141 29.60 -8.00 76.01
C GLU A 141 30.20 -6.91 76.91
N VAL A 142 30.02 -5.63 76.54
CA VAL A 142 30.51 -4.49 77.32
C VAL A 142 29.89 -4.47 78.72
N ASN A 143 28.60 -4.80 78.86
CA ASN A 143 27.96 -4.87 80.17
C ASN A 143 28.54 -6.02 81.03
N ILE A 144 28.81 -7.18 80.43
CA ILE A 144 29.46 -8.31 81.12
C ILE A 144 30.86 -7.90 81.58
N ASP A 145 31.64 -7.25 80.72
CA ASP A 145 32.98 -6.76 81.05
C ASP A 145 32.95 -5.72 82.18
N ILE A 146 32.01 -4.78 82.15
CA ILE A 146 31.84 -3.78 83.23
C ILE A 146 31.53 -4.48 84.56
N ILE A 147 30.66 -5.49 84.55
CA ILE A 147 30.35 -6.28 85.76
C ILE A 147 31.59 -7.02 86.25
N GLY A 148 32.34 -7.66 85.34
CA GLY A 148 33.59 -8.36 85.66
C GLY A 148 34.67 -7.44 86.24
N PHE A 149 34.87 -6.27 85.64
CA PHE A 149 35.81 -5.27 86.16
C PHE A 149 35.41 -4.75 87.54
N ARG A 150 34.10 -4.55 87.78
CA ARG A 150 33.62 -4.15 89.11
C ARG A 150 33.84 -5.24 90.15
N GLN A 151 33.60 -6.51 89.80
CA GLN A 151 33.84 -7.65 90.69
C GLN A 151 35.32 -7.75 91.05
N LYS A 152 36.20 -7.76 90.04
CA LYS A 152 37.65 -7.80 90.25
C LYS A 152 38.17 -6.61 91.05
N GLY A 153 37.68 -5.40 90.75
CA GLY A 153 38.03 -4.21 91.53
C GLY A 153 37.62 -4.31 92.99
N ASN A 154 36.46 -4.90 93.30
CA ASN A 154 36.04 -5.14 94.68
C ASN A 154 36.88 -6.22 95.37
N GLU A 155 37.28 -7.28 94.66
CA GLU A 155 38.20 -8.31 95.16
C GLU A 155 39.57 -7.70 95.51
N ASP A 156 40.15 -6.93 94.58
CA ASP A 156 41.44 -6.25 94.78
C ASP A 156 41.36 -5.26 95.95
N LEU A 157 40.27 -4.49 96.08
CA LEU A 157 40.05 -3.60 97.23
C LEU A 157 39.96 -4.38 98.56
N SER A 158 39.27 -5.52 98.57
CA SER A 158 39.14 -6.36 99.77
C SER A 158 40.48 -7.00 100.17
N GLN A 159 41.30 -7.39 99.18
CA GLN A 159 42.66 -7.87 99.40
C GLN A 159 43.56 -6.76 99.96
N LEU A 160 43.52 -5.57 99.38
CA LEU A 160 44.27 -4.41 99.88
C LEU A 160 43.84 -4.04 101.30
N GLN A 161 42.54 -4.05 101.60
CA GLN A 161 42.04 -3.82 102.97
C GLN A 161 42.56 -4.88 103.95
N SER A 162 42.60 -6.14 103.54
CA SER A 162 43.17 -7.22 104.36
C SER A 162 44.67 -7.02 104.60
N ILE A 163 45.43 -6.66 103.57
CA ILE A 163 46.88 -6.35 103.68
C ILE A 163 47.11 -5.14 104.59
N ILE A 164 46.31 -4.08 104.45
CA ILE A 164 46.38 -2.88 105.29
C ILE A 164 46.11 -3.24 106.76
N SER A 165 45.09 -4.05 107.04
CA SER A 165 44.80 -4.51 108.39
C SER A 165 45.95 -5.32 108.98
N ILE A 166 46.53 -6.26 108.21
CA ILE A 166 47.70 -7.06 108.64
C ILE A 166 48.92 -6.16 108.87
N MET A 167 49.14 -5.16 108.01
CA MET A 167 50.21 -4.18 108.17
C MET A 167 50.01 -3.32 109.40
N GLN A 168 48.79 -2.88 109.69
CA GLN A 168 48.45 -2.12 110.89
C GLN A 168 48.67 -2.95 112.15
N ASP A 169 48.22 -4.21 112.20
CA ASP A 169 48.48 -5.10 113.32
C ASP A 169 49.99 -5.32 113.55
N ASN A 170 50.77 -5.47 112.46
CA ASN A 170 52.23 -5.59 112.54
C ASN A 170 52.90 -4.29 113.01
N LEU A 171 52.43 -3.13 112.53
CA LEU A 171 52.91 -1.83 112.96
C LEU A 171 52.58 -1.57 114.42
N ASP A 172 51.38 -1.91 114.89
CA ASP A 172 50.97 -1.77 116.29
C ASP A 172 51.72 -2.75 117.19
N ASN A 173 51.97 -3.97 116.74
CA ASN A 173 52.83 -4.94 117.45
C ASN A 173 54.29 -4.46 117.51
N SER A 174 54.81 -3.89 116.42
CA SER A 174 56.15 -3.29 116.38
C SER A 174 56.22 -2.02 117.23
N LEU A 175 55.18 -1.17 117.22
CA LEU A 175 55.04 0.01 118.07
C LEU A 175 54.99 -0.39 119.54
N ASN A 176 54.27 -1.44 119.91
CA ASN A 176 54.21 -1.96 121.27
C ASN A 176 55.54 -2.61 121.70
N ASN A 177 56.22 -3.32 120.79
CA ASN A 177 57.55 -3.92 121.02
C ASN A 177 58.66 -2.87 121.09
N THR A 178 58.54 -1.77 120.34
CA THR A 178 59.47 -0.63 120.40
C THR A 178 59.18 0.22 121.63
N LYS A 179 57.92 0.58 121.92
CA LYS A 179 57.52 1.22 123.19
C LYS A 179 57.97 0.42 124.42
N SER A 180 57.91 -0.91 124.40
CA SER A 180 58.42 -1.73 125.51
C SER A 180 59.96 -1.75 125.60
N LYS A 181 60.66 -1.60 124.46
CA LYS A 181 62.14 -1.54 124.38
C LYS A 181 62.74 -0.15 124.56
N THR A 182 61.98 0.93 124.33
CA THR A 182 62.49 2.31 124.28
C THR A 182 61.89 3.22 125.35
N MET A 183 61.31 2.67 126.43
CA MET A 183 60.87 3.45 127.60
C MET A 183 61.99 3.72 128.61
N SER A 184 63.26 3.76 128.19
CA SER A 184 64.35 4.12 129.13
C SER A 184 65.60 4.75 128.55
N LYS A 185 65.63 5.18 127.27
CA LYS A 185 66.66 6.12 126.78
C LYS A 185 66.44 6.51 125.32
N ILE A 186 66.47 7.84 125.08
CA ILE A 186 66.81 8.51 123.81
C ILE A 186 65.63 9.19 123.09
N ASP A 187 65.13 10.27 123.71
CA ASP A 187 64.51 11.40 122.99
C ASP A 187 65.56 12.36 122.38
N SER A 188 66.87 12.02 122.43
CA SER A 188 67.97 12.88 121.98
C SER A 188 68.73 12.41 120.72
N PHE A 189 68.49 11.21 120.16
CA PHE A 189 69.03 10.80 118.83
C PHE A 189 68.05 11.04 117.68
N VAL A 190 66.76 11.26 117.97
CA VAL A 190 65.73 11.43 116.94
C VAL A 190 66.00 12.69 116.12
N GLU A 191 66.54 13.74 116.76
CA GLU A 191 66.80 15.04 116.13
C GLU A 191 67.97 15.01 115.14
N ASP A 192 69.08 14.33 115.46
CA ASP A 192 70.25 14.22 114.56
C ASP A 192 69.96 13.37 113.32
N LYS A 193 69.15 12.31 113.43
CA LYS A 193 68.80 11.44 112.30
C LYS A 193 67.82 12.11 111.33
N ILE A 194 66.93 12.97 111.83
CA ILE A 194 66.02 13.79 111.00
C ILE A 194 66.84 14.80 110.19
N ASN A 195 67.85 15.44 110.79
CA ASN A 195 68.70 16.42 110.11
C ASN A 195 69.53 15.81 108.98
N VAL A 196 70.13 14.63 109.18
CA VAL A 196 70.86 13.90 108.12
C VAL A 196 69.94 13.50 106.97
N ARG A 197 68.71 13.03 107.25
CA ARG A 197 67.73 12.68 106.22
C ARG A 197 67.28 13.89 105.42
N ARG A 198 67.11 15.04 106.08
CA ARG A 198 66.74 16.30 105.41
C ARG A 198 67.85 16.78 104.46
N LEU A 199 69.11 16.70 104.88
CA LEU A 199 70.25 17.04 104.02
C LEU A 199 70.36 16.09 102.82
N ALA A 200 70.19 14.78 103.01
CA ALA A 200 70.23 13.81 101.90
C ALA A 200 69.09 14.02 100.89
N LEU A 201 67.89 14.39 101.35
CA LEU A 201 66.76 14.73 100.47
C LEU A 201 67.05 15.97 99.64
N VAL A 202 67.57 17.04 100.26
CA VAL A 202 67.91 18.29 99.55
C VAL A 202 68.97 18.04 98.47
N VAL A 203 70.00 17.23 98.76
CA VAL A 203 71.04 16.89 97.78
C VAL A 203 70.45 16.10 96.60
N LYS A 204 69.59 15.13 96.85
CA LYS A 204 68.95 14.32 95.78
C LYS A 204 67.93 15.11 94.97
N GLU A 205 67.20 16.01 95.61
CA GLU A 205 66.29 16.93 94.94
C GLU A 205 67.05 17.91 94.03
N ASN A 206 68.20 18.40 94.48
CA ASN A 206 69.09 19.22 93.65
C ASN A 206 69.63 18.46 92.44
N GLU A 207 70.11 17.22 92.60
CA GLU A 207 70.54 16.37 91.48
C GLU A 207 69.37 16.12 90.48
N MET A 208 68.16 15.87 90.98
CA MET A 208 66.99 15.66 90.11
C MET A 208 66.60 16.95 89.37
N ASN A 209 66.71 18.10 90.03
CA ASN A 209 66.47 19.40 89.41
C ASN A 209 67.52 19.73 88.35
N GLU A 210 68.79 19.38 88.56
CA GLU A 210 69.85 19.53 87.55
C GLU A 210 69.58 18.66 86.31
N ILE A 211 69.23 17.39 86.49
CA ILE A 211 68.89 16.50 85.37
C ILE A 211 67.64 17.00 84.61
N SER A 212 66.62 17.48 85.34
CA SER A 212 65.42 18.05 84.74
C SER A 212 65.73 19.31 83.92
N ALA A 213 66.60 20.18 84.45
CA ALA A 213 67.06 21.38 83.74
C ALA A 213 67.86 21.02 82.47
N ASP A 214 68.73 20.02 82.53
CA ASP A 214 69.51 19.54 81.38
C ASP A 214 68.62 18.87 80.31
N LEU A 215 67.61 18.10 80.72
CA LEU A 215 66.62 17.55 79.80
C LEU A 215 65.81 18.66 79.12
N GLN A 216 65.33 19.64 79.88
CA GLN A 216 64.61 20.79 79.32
C GLN A 216 65.49 21.57 78.35
N LYS A 217 66.77 21.76 78.66
CA LYS A 217 67.74 22.42 77.78
C LYS A 217 67.97 21.63 76.49
N THR A 218 68.07 20.31 76.58
CA THR A 218 68.24 19.42 75.42
C THR A 218 66.99 19.44 74.53
N ILE A 219 65.80 19.37 75.13
CA ILE A 219 64.51 19.48 74.43
C ILE A 219 64.36 20.85 73.76
N ALA A 220 64.70 21.93 74.45
CA ALA A 220 64.65 23.29 73.89
C ALA A 220 65.63 23.44 72.71
N THR A 221 66.82 22.88 72.82
CA THR A 221 67.83 22.88 71.75
C THR A 221 67.36 22.07 70.54
N TYR A 222 66.79 20.88 70.76
CA TYR A 222 66.19 20.06 69.71
C TYR A 222 65.01 20.76 69.01
N HIS A 223 64.12 21.39 69.78
CA HIS A 223 63.02 22.17 69.21
C HIS A 223 63.54 23.34 68.38
N LYS A 224 64.55 24.07 68.86
CA LYS A 224 65.15 25.19 68.10
C LYS A 224 65.78 24.70 66.80
N ASN A 225 66.53 23.59 66.84
CA ASN A 225 67.19 23.02 65.66
C ASN A 225 66.19 22.45 64.64
N THR A 226 65.07 21.88 65.10
CA THR A 226 64.06 21.26 64.23
C THR A 226 62.96 22.21 63.77
N LYS A 227 62.81 23.41 64.37
CA LYS A 227 61.74 24.38 64.07
C LYS A 227 61.66 24.76 62.59
N ASN A 228 62.80 25.05 61.96
CA ASN A 228 62.83 25.43 60.55
C ASN A 228 62.48 24.25 59.62
N ARG A 229 62.96 23.04 59.95
CA ARG A 229 62.65 21.83 59.19
C ARG A 229 61.18 21.44 59.30
N ARG A 230 60.55 21.63 60.48
CA ARG A 230 59.09 21.43 60.66
C ARG A 230 58.28 22.40 59.80
N LYS A 231 58.62 23.70 59.83
CA LYS A 231 57.94 24.69 58.97
C LYS A 231 58.02 24.34 57.48
N LEU A 232 59.20 23.93 57.00
CA LEU A 232 59.38 23.51 55.61
C LEU A 232 58.55 22.25 55.29
N TYR A 233 58.52 21.28 56.21
CA TYR A 233 57.69 20.09 56.07
C TYR A 233 56.20 20.43 56.02
N ASP A 234 55.72 21.32 56.89
CA ASP A 234 54.30 21.72 56.94
C ASP A 234 53.86 22.39 55.63
N VAL A 235 54.70 23.26 55.05
CA VAL A 235 54.43 23.89 53.74
C VAL A 235 54.37 22.85 52.61
N VAL A 236 55.30 21.89 52.60
CA VAL A 236 55.30 20.81 51.60
C VAL A 236 54.09 19.90 51.78
N LYS A 237 53.73 19.56 53.01
CA LYS A 237 52.56 18.74 53.35
C LYS A 237 51.26 19.40 52.89
N GLU A 238 51.08 20.69 53.15
CA GLU A 238 49.90 21.44 52.71
C GLU A 238 49.81 21.48 51.17
N LYS A 239 50.95 21.65 50.48
CA LYS A 239 51.00 21.58 49.02
C LYS A 239 50.66 20.20 48.49
N ASP A 240 51.13 19.14 49.14
CA ASP A 240 50.86 17.75 48.77
C ASP A 240 49.37 17.40 48.96
N GLU A 241 48.77 17.79 50.09
CA GLU A 241 47.33 17.63 50.33
C GLU A 241 46.48 18.34 49.26
N LYS A 242 46.85 19.58 48.90
CA LYS A 242 46.20 20.33 47.81
C LYS A 242 46.35 19.64 46.47
N ASN A 243 47.55 19.17 46.14
CA ASN A 243 47.81 18.44 44.90
C ASN A 243 47.00 17.14 44.84
N GLN A 244 46.93 16.39 45.94
CA GLN A 244 46.17 15.15 46.02
C GLN A 244 44.67 15.38 45.80
N GLN A 245 44.11 16.46 46.37
CA GLN A 245 42.73 16.85 46.08
C GLN A 245 42.49 17.23 44.61
N ILE A 246 43.46 17.87 43.96
CA ILE A 246 43.35 18.19 42.53
C ILE A 246 43.41 16.90 41.71
N ILE A 247 44.34 15.99 42.02
CA ILE A 247 44.48 14.70 41.33
C ILE A 247 43.20 13.88 41.44
N THR A 248 42.59 13.79 42.63
CA THR A 248 41.32 13.05 42.79
C THR A 248 40.18 13.66 41.99
N LYS A 249 40.04 15.00 41.98
CA LYS A 249 39.06 15.70 41.13
C LYS A 249 39.28 15.44 39.64
N GLN A 250 40.53 15.48 39.19
CA GLN A 250 40.85 15.20 37.78
C GLN A 250 40.60 13.74 37.41
N TYR A 251 40.89 12.80 38.31
CA TYR A 251 40.62 11.38 38.09
C TYR A 251 39.12 11.12 37.89
N VAL A 252 38.27 11.71 38.74
CA VAL A 252 36.81 11.65 38.57
C VAL A 252 36.37 12.28 37.26
N ARG A 253 36.92 13.44 36.88
CA ARG A 253 36.61 14.10 35.61
C ARG A 253 37.00 13.23 34.41
N ILE A 254 38.18 12.61 34.44
CA ILE A 254 38.65 11.70 33.39
C ILE A 254 37.72 10.48 33.29
N ALA A 255 37.32 9.90 34.42
CA ALA A 255 36.39 8.77 34.44
C ALA A 255 35.05 9.13 33.76
N VAL A 256 34.43 10.26 34.15
CA VAL A 256 33.19 10.75 33.53
C VAL A 256 33.36 10.99 32.04
N LEU A 257 34.43 11.69 31.64
CA LEU A 257 34.71 11.94 30.22
C LEU A 257 34.90 10.63 29.44
N SER A 258 35.62 9.66 29.99
CA SER A 258 35.82 8.36 29.36
C SER A 258 34.49 7.60 29.16
N GLU A 259 33.58 7.68 30.13
CA GLU A 259 32.25 7.09 30.03
C GLU A 259 31.41 7.78 28.95
N THR A 260 31.47 9.12 28.87
CA THR A 260 30.77 9.86 27.80
C THR A 260 31.31 9.53 26.41
N ILE A 261 32.64 9.39 26.27
CA ILE A 261 33.26 8.98 25.00
C ILE A 261 32.78 7.58 24.62
N SER A 262 32.73 6.64 25.56
CA SER A 262 32.20 5.29 25.32
C SER A 262 30.74 5.32 24.87
N LYS A 263 29.88 6.12 25.52
CA LYS A 263 28.47 6.31 25.11
C LYS A 263 28.36 6.89 23.70
N PHE A 264 29.18 7.87 23.34
CA PHE A 264 29.18 8.42 21.99
C PHE A 264 29.68 7.43 20.93
N ARG A 265 30.70 6.62 21.25
CA ARG A 265 31.18 5.55 20.37
C ARG A 265 30.09 4.50 20.11
N GLU A 266 29.35 4.10 21.14
CA GLU A 266 28.21 3.19 21.00
C GLU A 266 27.10 3.80 20.13
N LYS A 267 26.75 5.07 20.34
CA LYS A 267 25.80 5.80 19.49
C LYS A 267 26.26 5.90 18.04
N MET A 268 27.54 6.14 17.79
CA MET A 268 28.10 6.15 16.43
C MET A 268 28.04 4.76 15.79
N ALA A 269 28.36 3.70 16.54
CA ALA A 269 28.32 2.33 16.03
C ALA A 269 26.89 1.91 15.67
N THR A 270 25.92 2.18 16.56
CA THR A 270 24.50 1.90 16.31
C THR A 270 23.95 2.72 15.13
N HIS A 271 24.27 4.02 15.04
CA HIS A 271 23.89 4.84 13.90
C HIS A 271 24.48 4.32 12.58
N LYS A 272 25.77 3.96 12.57
CA LYS A 272 26.44 3.36 11.40
C LYS A 272 25.78 2.04 10.98
N ALA A 273 25.45 1.18 11.95
CA ALA A 273 24.74 -0.08 11.68
C ALA A 273 23.34 0.17 11.09
N ASN A 274 22.61 1.15 11.61
CA ASN A 274 21.29 1.53 11.10
C ASN A 274 21.34 2.09 9.68
N VAL A 275 22.28 3.01 9.39
CA VAL A 275 22.47 3.55 8.03
C VAL A 275 22.85 2.44 7.05
N ASN A 276 23.75 1.53 7.43
CA ASN A 276 24.11 0.39 6.59
C ASN A 276 22.91 -0.54 6.32
N LYS A 277 22.03 -0.74 7.31
CA LYS A 277 20.81 -1.52 7.14
C LYS A 277 19.85 -0.83 6.16
N GLN A 278 19.59 0.46 6.35
CA GLN A 278 18.75 1.26 5.44
C GLN A 278 19.32 1.29 4.02
N PHE A 279 20.63 1.45 3.87
CA PHE A 279 21.28 1.40 2.57
C PHE A 279 21.09 0.04 1.89
N LYS A 280 21.23 -1.05 2.65
CA LYS A 280 20.99 -2.40 2.13
C LYS A 280 19.54 -2.59 1.68
N GLU A 281 18.57 -2.14 2.48
CA GLU A 281 17.14 -2.19 2.14
C GLU A 281 16.84 -1.42 0.83
N ILE A 282 17.37 -0.19 0.70
CA ILE A 282 17.23 0.62 -0.53
C ILE A 282 17.86 -0.07 -1.73
N MET A 283 19.06 -0.66 -1.57
CA MET A 283 19.73 -1.39 -2.65
C MET A 283 18.94 -2.64 -3.07
N ASP A 284 18.38 -3.37 -2.11
CA ASP A 284 17.56 -4.55 -2.37
C ASP A 284 16.25 -4.17 -3.10
N GLU A 285 15.59 -3.09 -2.68
CA GLU A 285 14.42 -2.53 -3.39
C GLU A 285 14.77 -2.07 -4.81
N GLN A 286 15.88 -1.34 -4.98
CA GLN A 286 16.32 -0.89 -6.30
C GLN A 286 16.58 -2.08 -7.23
N ASN A 287 17.24 -3.12 -6.75
CA ASN A 287 17.48 -4.35 -7.51
C ASN A 287 16.18 -5.08 -7.86
N PHE A 288 15.22 -5.13 -6.93
CA PHE A 288 13.90 -5.70 -7.17
C PHE A 288 13.13 -4.96 -8.27
N PHE A 289 13.08 -3.62 -8.20
CA PHE A 289 12.41 -2.80 -9.22
C PHE A 289 13.11 -2.89 -10.57
N TYR A 290 14.44 -2.88 -10.59
CA TYR A 290 15.21 -3.04 -11.82
C TYR A 290 14.93 -4.39 -12.49
N THR A 291 14.92 -5.47 -11.72
CA THR A 291 14.61 -6.82 -12.21
C THR A 291 13.18 -6.90 -12.73
N SER A 292 12.21 -6.39 -11.97
CA SER A 292 10.79 -6.36 -12.36
C SER A 292 10.56 -5.55 -13.64
N TYR A 293 11.23 -4.39 -13.76
CA TYR A 293 11.19 -3.58 -14.97
C TYR A 293 11.73 -4.34 -16.19
N TRP A 294 12.87 -5.02 -16.06
CA TRP A 294 13.44 -5.80 -17.16
C TRP A 294 12.57 -6.98 -17.57
N ILE A 295 11.98 -7.70 -16.61
CA ILE A 295 11.02 -8.77 -16.89
C ILE A 295 9.82 -8.22 -17.66
N MET A 296 9.22 -7.13 -17.18
CA MET A 296 8.06 -6.50 -17.82
C MET A 296 8.40 -6.01 -19.24
N LYS A 297 9.55 -5.34 -19.40
CA LYS A 297 10.03 -4.85 -20.70
C LYS A 297 10.21 -5.99 -21.69
N ASN A 298 10.84 -7.09 -21.27
CA ASN A 298 11.05 -8.25 -22.12
C ASN A 298 9.72 -8.92 -22.49
N ARG A 299 8.78 -9.03 -21.54
CA ARG A 299 7.43 -9.55 -21.77
C ARG A 299 6.68 -8.70 -22.80
N PHE A 300 6.69 -7.37 -22.63
CA PHE A 300 6.05 -6.44 -23.56
C PHE A 300 6.62 -6.54 -24.99
N ILE A 301 7.95 -6.63 -25.12
CA ILE A 301 8.58 -6.81 -26.44
C ILE A 301 8.18 -8.16 -27.06
N SER A 302 8.07 -9.22 -26.26
CA SER A 302 7.63 -10.54 -26.73
C SER A 302 6.16 -10.53 -27.17
N GLU A 303 5.27 -9.98 -26.34
CA GLU A 303 3.84 -9.84 -26.65
C GLU A 303 3.64 -9.00 -27.91
N GLN A 304 4.34 -7.87 -28.07
CA GLN A 304 4.26 -7.05 -29.28
C GLN A 304 4.69 -7.81 -30.55
N LYS A 305 5.70 -8.68 -30.45
CA LYS A 305 6.10 -9.54 -31.59
C LYS A 305 5.01 -10.55 -31.91
N GLN A 306 4.40 -11.17 -30.90
CA GLN A 306 3.31 -12.13 -31.06
C GLN A 306 2.07 -11.48 -31.68
N ASP A 307 1.68 -10.29 -31.21
CA ASP A 307 0.56 -9.53 -31.75
C ASP A 307 0.78 -9.16 -33.22
N ARG A 308 2.00 -8.74 -33.58
CA ARG A 308 2.35 -8.48 -34.98
C ARG A 308 2.18 -9.72 -35.85
N VAL A 309 2.63 -10.89 -35.37
CA VAL A 309 2.48 -12.16 -36.09
C VAL A 309 0.99 -12.52 -36.25
N GLN A 310 0.20 -12.43 -35.17
CA GLN A 310 -1.24 -12.71 -35.22
C GLN A 310 -1.99 -11.76 -36.16
N LEU A 311 -1.65 -10.47 -36.14
CA LEU A 311 -2.22 -9.48 -37.05
C LEU A 311 -1.88 -9.82 -38.51
N THR A 312 -0.65 -10.22 -38.81
CA THR A 312 -0.31 -10.67 -40.17
C THR A 312 -1.11 -11.90 -40.59
N ILE A 313 -1.23 -12.93 -39.73
CA ILE A 313 -1.99 -14.15 -40.05
C ILE A 313 -3.46 -13.81 -40.30
N THR A 314 -4.11 -13.13 -39.36
CA THR A 314 -5.54 -12.77 -39.48
C THR A 314 -5.81 -11.86 -40.68
N ALA A 315 -4.94 -10.90 -40.98
CA ALA A 315 -5.06 -10.07 -42.18
C ALA A 315 -4.91 -10.87 -43.48
N THR A 316 -4.00 -11.86 -43.51
CA THR A 316 -3.84 -12.74 -44.68
C THR A 316 -5.04 -13.65 -44.87
N GLU A 317 -5.56 -14.27 -43.81
CA GLU A 317 -6.75 -15.12 -43.86
C GLU A 317 -8.00 -14.31 -44.26
N TYR A 318 -8.17 -13.11 -43.69
CA TYR A 318 -9.23 -12.19 -44.09
C TYR A 318 -9.14 -11.84 -45.58
N LYS A 319 -7.94 -11.53 -46.09
CA LYS A 319 -7.75 -11.23 -47.51
C LYS A 319 -8.09 -12.43 -48.40
N LEU A 320 -7.68 -13.64 -48.01
CA LEU A 320 -7.98 -14.87 -48.75
C LEU A 320 -9.48 -15.15 -48.79
N THR A 321 -10.15 -15.08 -47.64
CA THR A 321 -11.59 -15.31 -47.52
C THR A 321 -12.40 -14.26 -48.27
N LYS A 322 -12.03 -12.98 -48.17
CA LYS A 322 -12.64 -11.89 -48.95
C LYS A 322 -12.51 -12.14 -50.45
N ASN A 323 -11.31 -12.43 -50.95
CA ASN A 323 -11.09 -12.70 -52.37
C ASN A 323 -11.89 -13.92 -52.85
N TYR A 324 -12.04 -14.94 -52.01
CA TYR A 324 -12.85 -16.11 -52.34
C TYR A 324 -14.34 -15.75 -52.46
N LEU A 325 -14.88 -14.98 -51.50
CA LEU A 325 -16.26 -14.52 -51.53
C LEU A 325 -16.54 -13.61 -52.73
N GLU A 326 -15.64 -12.69 -53.06
CA GLU A 326 -15.76 -11.84 -54.26
C GLU A 326 -15.80 -12.68 -55.56
N ARG A 327 -15.01 -13.76 -55.64
CA ARG A 327 -15.08 -14.70 -56.77
C ARG A 327 -16.42 -15.43 -56.83
N LEU A 328 -16.98 -15.83 -55.69
CA LEU A 328 -18.31 -16.46 -55.64
C LEU A 328 -19.42 -15.49 -56.06
N VAL A 329 -19.38 -14.25 -55.58
CA VAL A 329 -20.31 -13.20 -55.98
C VAL A 329 -20.22 -12.99 -57.50
N LYS A 330 -19.02 -12.87 -58.05
CA LYS A 330 -18.86 -12.72 -59.52
C LYS A 330 -19.41 -13.91 -60.32
N LYS A 331 -19.23 -15.15 -59.81
CA LYS A 331 -19.82 -16.35 -60.43
C LYS A 331 -21.35 -16.31 -60.40
N THR A 332 -21.95 -15.95 -59.27
CA THR A 332 -23.41 -15.87 -59.11
C THR A 332 -24.01 -14.74 -59.95
N GLU A 333 -23.36 -13.57 -60.03
CA GLU A 333 -23.74 -12.49 -60.94
C GLU A 333 -23.72 -12.93 -62.40
N ASN A 334 -22.67 -13.65 -62.82
CA ASN A 334 -22.58 -14.17 -64.18
C ASN A 334 -23.68 -15.20 -64.47
N LEU A 335 -23.95 -16.10 -63.52
CA LEU A 335 -25.02 -17.09 -63.65
C LEU A 335 -26.39 -16.41 -63.73
N LEU A 336 -26.63 -15.39 -62.89
CA LEU A 336 -27.86 -14.59 -62.93
C LEU A 336 -28.00 -13.85 -64.27
N ARG A 337 -26.92 -13.26 -64.80
CA ARG A 337 -26.93 -12.64 -66.13
C ARG A 337 -27.29 -13.64 -67.22
N LEU A 338 -26.70 -14.85 -67.19
CA LEU A 338 -27.05 -15.92 -68.14
C LEU A 338 -28.51 -16.32 -68.00
N LEU A 339 -29.03 -16.50 -66.78
CA LEU A 339 -30.45 -16.78 -66.54
C LEU A 339 -31.35 -15.68 -67.11
N LEU A 340 -31.02 -14.40 -66.90
CA LEU A 340 -31.79 -13.29 -67.44
C LEU A 340 -31.78 -13.27 -68.97
N ILE A 341 -30.65 -13.61 -69.60
CA ILE A 341 -30.56 -13.75 -71.07
C ILE A 341 -31.41 -14.94 -71.54
N CYS A 342 -31.33 -16.09 -70.88
CA CYS A 342 -32.11 -17.28 -71.23
C CYS A 342 -33.62 -17.04 -71.09
N ASN A 343 -34.07 -16.39 -70.00
CA ASN A 343 -35.47 -16.05 -69.75
C ASN A 343 -36.10 -15.21 -70.88
N LYS A 344 -35.32 -14.45 -71.63
CA LYS A 344 -35.82 -13.67 -72.79
C LYS A 344 -36.36 -14.56 -73.91
N TYR A 345 -35.82 -15.76 -74.06
CA TYR A 345 -36.18 -16.70 -75.13
C TYR A 345 -37.20 -17.75 -74.68
N GLU A 346 -37.65 -17.69 -73.43
CA GLU A 346 -38.64 -18.62 -72.88
C GLU A 346 -40.06 -18.15 -73.19
N THR A 347 -40.96 -19.09 -73.45
CA THR A 347 -42.36 -18.78 -73.73
C THR A 347 -43.10 -18.36 -72.45
N ILE A 348 -44.21 -17.62 -72.59
CA ILE A 348 -45.03 -17.17 -71.44
C ILE A 348 -45.52 -18.37 -70.60
N ASN A 349 -45.82 -19.50 -71.25
CA ASN A 349 -46.22 -20.74 -70.56
C ASN A 349 -45.05 -21.33 -69.75
N GLU A 350 -43.83 -21.35 -70.28
CA GLU A 350 -42.68 -21.86 -69.53
C GLU A 350 -42.24 -20.91 -68.40
N ASN A 351 -42.53 -19.62 -68.51
CA ASN A 351 -42.18 -18.61 -67.50
C ASN A 351 -43.16 -18.61 -66.31
N ILE A 352 -44.45 -18.86 -66.55
CA ILE A 352 -45.51 -18.90 -65.51
C ILE A 352 -45.59 -20.27 -64.80
N TYR A 353 -45.31 -21.37 -65.50
CA TYR A 353 -45.49 -22.73 -64.97
C TYR A 353 -44.24 -23.35 -64.32
N SER A 354 -43.13 -22.61 -64.21
CA SER A 354 -41.82 -23.16 -63.81
C SER A 354 -41.72 -23.72 -62.38
N TYR A 355 -42.69 -23.50 -61.49
CA TYR A 355 -42.58 -23.97 -60.10
C TYR A 355 -43.78 -24.76 -59.55
N THR A 356 -44.92 -24.83 -60.26
CA THR A 356 -46.17 -25.24 -59.61
C THR A 356 -46.77 -26.57 -60.06
N HIS A 357 -46.36 -27.19 -61.18
CA HIS A 357 -47.04 -28.39 -61.68
C HIS A 357 -46.28 -29.73 -61.56
N TYR A 358 -45.08 -29.77 -60.98
CA TYR A 358 -44.29 -31.02 -60.92
C TYR A 358 -44.27 -31.71 -59.54
N LYS A 359 -45.14 -31.29 -58.61
CA LYS A 359 -45.21 -31.88 -57.27
C LYS A 359 -45.90 -33.25 -57.22
N GLU A 360 -46.46 -33.75 -58.33
CA GLU A 360 -47.28 -34.98 -58.32
C GLU A 360 -46.74 -36.17 -59.15
N LEU A 361 -45.52 -36.12 -59.67
CA LEU A 361 -44.89 -37.32 -60.24
C LEU A 361 -43.75 -37.80 -59.34
N SER A 362 -44.11 -38.75 -58.49
CA SER A 362 -43.21 -39.62 -57.72
C SER A 362 -41.96 -39.98 -58.54
N PRO A 363 -40.72 -39.81 -58.02
CA PRO A 363 -39.50 -40.02 -58.78
C PRO A 363 -39.17 -41.50 -59.08
N ARG A 364 -40.12 -42.43 -58.94
CA ARG A 364 -39.83 -43.87 -58.95
C ARG A 364 -39.92 -44.59 -60.29
N LYS A 365 -40.18 -43.94 -61.43
CA LYS A 365 -40.48 -44.70 -62.67
C LYS A 365 -39.86 -44.27 -64.00
N ILE A 366 -38.87 -43.37 -64.07
CA ILE A 366 -38.35 -42.93 -65.40
C ILE A 366 -36.86 -43.23 -65.68
N PHE A 367 -36.03 -43.61 -64.71
CA PHE A 367 -34.62 -43.91 -65.00
C PHE A 367 -34.22 -45.33 -64.61
N SER A 368 -34.62 -46.30 -65.43
CA SER A 368 -34.10 -47.67 -65.38
C SER A 368 -33.27 -48.04 -66.61
N THR A 369 -32.60 -47.07 -67.25
CA THR A 369 -31.92 -47.36 -68.53
C THR A 369 -30.60 -46.64 -68.81
N PHE A 370 -29.93 -46.03 -67.83
CA PHE A 370 -28.52 -45.62 -68.02
C PHE A 370 -27.70 -45.81 -66.75
N GLU A 371 -26.94 -46.92 -66.72
CA GLU A 371 -25.88 -47.14 -65.75
C GLU A 371 -24.67 -46.26 -66.10
N LEU A 372 -24.41 -45.23 -65.29
CA LEU A 372 -23.10 -44.60 -65.21
C LEU A 372 -22.53 -44.85 -63.80
N LYS A 373 -21.67 -45.88 -63.70
CA LYS A 373 -20.90 -46.19 -62.49
C LYS A 373 -19.96 -45.04 -62.16
N GLY A 374 -20.20 -44.39 -61.02
CA GLY A 374 -19.36 -43.31 -60.47
C GLY A 374 -20.11 -42.11 -59.88
N SER A 375 -21.42 -42.20 -59.64
CA SER A 375 -22.28 -41.02 -59.51
C SER A 375 -23.07 -40.89 -58.18
N ALA A 376 -22.85 -41.69 -57.14
CA ALA A 376 -23.66 -41.61 -55.93
C ALA A 376 -23.52 -40.27 -55.17
N GLU A 377 -22.30 -39.71 -55.04
CA GLU A 377 -22.07 -38.39 -54.41
C GLU A 377 -22.46 -37.21 -55.32
N ILE A 378 -22.34 -37.38 -56.63
CA ILE A 378 -22.77 -36.37 -57.61
C ILE A 378 -24.31 -36.26 -57.56
N ILE A 379 -25.03 -37.38 -57.50
CA ILE A 379 -26.50 -37.39 -57.48
C ILE A 379 -27.09 -36.63 -56.29
N HIS A 380 -26.46 -36.68 -55.10
CA HIS A 380 -26.95 -35.93 -53.93
C HIS A 380 -26.71 -34.41 -54.05
N ASN A 381 -25.62 -33.97 -54.71
CA ASN A 381 -25.33 -32.54 -54.89
C ASN A 381 -26.18 -31.86 -55.97
N PHE A 382 -26.77 -32.63 -56.88
CA PHE A 382 -27.57 -32.12 -58.00
C PHE A 382 -29.08 -32.41 -57.87
N GLN A 383 -29.53 -32.92 -56.72
CA GLN A 383 -30.94 -33.25 -56.48
C GLN A 383 -31.86 -32.02 -56.61
N ASP A 384 -31.35 -30.83 -56.25
CA ASP A 384 -32.04 -29.54 -56.39
C ASP A 384 -32.14 -29.03 -57.84
N LEU A 385 -31.30 -29.55 -58.75
CA LEU A 385 -31.30 -29.18 -60.18
C LEU A 385 -32.22 -30.07 -61.03
N THR A 386 -32.97 -31.00 -60.42
CA THR A 386 -33.90 -31.90 -61.12
C THR A 386 -34.93 -31.13 -61.95
N ASN A 387 -35.45 -30.02 -61.43
CA ASN A 387 -36.42 -29.19 -62.15
C ASN A 387 -35.79 -28.41 -63.31
N PHE A 388 -34.53 -28.00 -63.16
CA PHE A 388 -33.77 -27.36 -64.25
C PHE A 388 -33.55 -28.31 -65.42
N TRP A 389 -33.14 -29.55 -65.15
CA TRP A 389 -32.97 -30.56 -66.21
C TRP A 389 -34.29 -30.98 -66.85
N ARG A 390 -35.38 -31.05 -66.09
CA ARG A 390 -36.73 -31.27 -66.66
C ARG A 390 -37.13 -30.14 -67.61
N ARG A 391 -36.85 -28.88 -67.25
CA ARG A 391 -37.11 -27.71 -68.10
C ARG A 391 -36.35 -27.80 -69.42
N ILE A 392 -35.06 -28.15 -69.36
CA ILE A 392 -34.25 -28.38 -70.57
C ILE A 392 -34.84 -29.51 -71.43
N GLY A 393 -35.26 -30.62 -70.82
CA GLY A 393 -35.84 -31.75 -71.54
C GLY A 393 -37.12 -31.39 -72.30
N ILE A 394 -38.01 -30.59 -71.69
CA ILE A 394 -39.24 -30.11 -72.35
C ILE A 394 -38.90 -29.24 -73.55
N VAL A 395 -37.95 -28.30 -73.39
CA VAL A 395 -37.49 -27.43 -74.49
C VAL A 395 -36.88 -28.26 -75.62
N GLN A 396 -36.10 -29.30 -75.31
CA GLN A 396 -35.54 -30.21 -76.33
C GLN A 396 -36.62 -30.95 -77.11
N VAL A 397 -37.66 -31.45 -76.45
CA VAL A 397 -38.80 -32.09 -77.12
C VAL A 397 -39.52 -31.10 -78.03
N ALA A 398 -39.81 -29.89 -77.54
CA ALA A 398 -40.45 -28.84 -78.34
C ALA A 398 -39.61 -28.45 -79.56
N ILE A 399 -38.28 -28.39 -79.43
CA ILE A 399 -37.38 -28.13 -80.56
C ILE A 399 -37.47 -29.25 -81.61
N GLU A 400 -37.49 -30.52 -81.19
CA GLU A 400 -37.60 -31.65 -82.12
C GLU A 400 -38.99 -31.71 -82.79
N GLU A 401 -40.06 -31.39 -82.06
CA GLU A 401 -41.42 -31.24 -82.64
C GLU A 401 -41.46 -30.14 -83.70
N LEU A 402 -40.92 -28.95 -83.41
CA LEU A 402 -40.84 -27.85 -84.37
C LEU A 402 -39.98 -28.21 -85.60
N LYS A 403 -38.91 -28.99 -85.42
CA LYS A 403 -38.11 -29.49 -86.55
C LYS A 403 -38.92 -30.46 -87.42
N LEU A 404 -39.63 -31.40 -86.81
CA LEU A 404 -40.50 -32.36 -87.52
C LEU A 404 -41.62 -31.65 -88.27
N GLU A 405 -42.29 -30.69 -87.64
CA GLU A 405 -43.36 -29.90 -88.26
C GLU A 405 -42.82 -29.08 -89.43
N LYS A 406 -41.65 -28.44 -89.26
CA LYS A 406 -40.96 -27.74 -90.36
C LYS A 406 -40.61 -28.68 -91.51
N GLU A 407 -40.19 -29.91 -91.24
CA GLU A 407 -39.92 -30.90 -92.28
C GLU A 407 -41.20 -31.36 -92.99
N ASN A 408 -42.28 -31.56 -92.25
CA ASN A 408 -43.59 -31.91 -92.81
C ASN A 408 -44.15 -30.79 -93.68
N LEU A 409 -44.14 -29.54 -93.19
CA LEU A 409 -44.52 -28.37 -93.99
C LEU A 409 -43.64 -28.22 -95.23
N ARG A 410 -42.33 -28.52 -95.15
CA ARG A 410 -41.46 -28.55 -96.33
C ARG A 410 -41.86 -29.64 -97.32
N LYS A 411 -42.26 -30.82 -96.85
CA LYS A 411 -42.79 -31.89 -97.71
C LYS A 411 -44.11 -31.49 -98.35
N GLU A 412 -45.05 -30.93 -97.60
CA GLU A 412 -46.32 -30.41 -98.11
C GLU A 412 -46.12 -29.28 -99.11
N ILE A 413 -45.22 -28.34 -98.85
CA ILE A 413 -44.85 -27.28 -99.82
C ILE A 413 -44.31 -27.91 -101.10
N ASN A 414 -43.43 -28.90 -100.99
CA ASN A 414 -42.91 -29.60 -102.17
C ASN A 414 -44.01 -30.37 -102.92
N GLU A 415 -45.00 -30.95 -102.23
CA GLU A 415 -46.14 -31.62 -102.84
C GLU A 415 -47.11 -30.64 -103.48
N LEU A 416 -47.44 -29.53 -102.82
CA LEU A 416 -48.26 -28.46 -103.37
C LEU A 416 -47.57 -27.82 -104.59
N GLN A 417 -46.25 -27.63 -104.56
CA GLN A 417 -45.48 -27.19 -105.72
C GLN A 417 -45.58 -28.19 -106.89
N LYS A 418 -45.53 -29.50 -106.61
CA LYS A 418 -45.75 -30.54 -107.63
C LYS A 418 -47.18 -30.53 -108.17
N ILE A 419 -48.19 -30.32 -107.31
CA ILE A 419 -49.60 -30.24 -107.70
C ILE A 419 -49.85 -28.99 -108.55
N ILE A 420 -49.30 -27.84 -108.16
CA ILE A 420 -49.35 -26.60 -108.95
C ILE A 420 -48.67 -26.81 -110.31
N GLN A 421 -47.51 -27.47 -110.35
CA GLN A 421 -46.86 -27.86 -111.62
C GLN A 421 -47.73 -28.80 -112.47
N TYR A 422 -48.45 -29.74 -111.86
CA TYR A 422 -49.39 -30.63 -112.54
C TYR A 422 -50.63 -29.89 -113.09
N TYR A 423 -51.19 -28.92 -112.34
CA TYR A 423 -52.31 -28.10 -112.81
C TYR A 423 -51.88 -27.13 -113.93
N LEU A 424 -50.71 -26.49 -113.80
CA LEU A 424 -50.15 -25.64 -114.86
C LEU A 424 -49.85 -26.43 -116.14
N SER A 425 -49.42 -27.69 -116.04
CA SER A 425 -49.21 -28.56 -117.21
C SER A 425 -50.51 -29.15 -117.81
N ARG A 426 -51.63 -29.11 -117.06
CA ARG A 426 -52.96 -29.51 -117.53
C ARG A 426 -53.70 -28.36 -118.21
N GLU A 427 -53.57 -27.13 -117.71
CA GLU A 427 -54.00 -25.92 -118.42
C GLU A 427 -53.19 -25.69 -119.71
N ALA A 428 -51.89 -26.02 -119.71
CA ALA A 428 -51.06 -25.99 -120.92
C ALA A 428 -51.39 -27.07 -121.97
N LYS A 429 -52.29 -28.03 -121.66
CA LYS A 429 -52.81 -29.05 -122.60
C LYS A 429 -54.28 -28.83 -123.00
N ALA A 430 -54.93 -27.82 -122.43
CA ALA A 430 -56.31 -27.42 -122.76
C ALA A 430 -56.37 -26.12 -123.60
N ASN A 431 -55.21 -25.54 -123.91
CA ASN A 431 -54.95 -24.67 -125.06
C ASN A 431 -54.15 -25.45 -126.09
#